data_AF-A0AAD4BFM6-F1
#
_entry.id   AF-A0AAD4BFM6-F1
#
_cell.length_a   1.000
_cell.length_b   1.000
_cell.length_c   1.000
_cell.angle_alpha   90.00
_cell.angle_beta   90.00
_cell.angle_gamma   90.00
#
_symmetry.space_group_name_H-M   'P 1'
#
loop_
_entity.id
_entity.type
_entity.pdbx_description
1 polymer ?
#
loop_
_entity_poly.entity_id
_entity_poly.type
_entity_poly.pdbx_seq_one_letter_code
_entity_poly.pdbx_strand_id
1 'polypeptide(L)' 'GIPTSKLTFVRGSDYQLSREYNLDNYKLCTLATEHDAKMAGSEVVKQRKIFAYAELCFQTMFSSVTPAVLV' A
#
# COMPACT_ATOMS: atom_id res chain seq x y z
N GLY A 1 -0.40 26.27 -19.19
CA GLY A 1 -0.61 24.81 -19.21
C GLY A 1 0.61 24.14 -18.64
N ILE A 2 0.43 23.14 -17.77
CA ILE A 2 1.55 22.41 -17.16
C ILE A 2 2.06 21.40 -18.21
N PRO A 3 3.38 21.30 -18.46
CA PRO A 3 3.92 20.33 -19.41
C PRO A 3 3.74 18.90 -18.89
N THR A 4 2.84 18.15 -19.51
CA THR A 4 2.49 16.76 -19.16
C THR A 4 3.34 15.71 -19.88
N SER A 5 4.36 16.11 -20.63
CA SER A 5 5.19 15.19 -21.44
C SER A 5 5.98 14.17 -20.63
N LYS A 6 6.10 14.36 -19.31
CA LYS A 6 6.76 13.44 -18.37
C LYS A 6 5.78 12.79 -17.39
N LEU A 7 4.47 12.99 -17.57
CA LEU A 7 3.46 12.42 -16.68
C LEU A 7 3.14 11.00 -17.11
N THR A 8 3.48 10.04 -16.26
CA THR A 8 3.17 8.62 -16.48
C THR A 8 1.99 8.22 -15.60
N PHE A 9 0.93 7.70 -16.22
CA PHE A 9 -0.19 7.11 -15.49
C PHE A 9 0.01 5.60 -15.40
N VAL A 10 0.03 5.08 -14.18
CA VAL A 10 0.12 3.64 -13.90
C VAL A 10 -1.09 3.23 -13.09
N ARG A 11 -1.75 2.15 -13.48
CA ARG A 11 -2.89 1.60 -12.72
C ARG A 11 -2.37 0.60 -11.70
N GLY A 12 -2.85 0.67 -10.46
CA GLY A 12 -2.45 -0.24 -9.38
C GLY A 12 -2.58 -1.72 -9.76
N SER A 13 -3.68 -2.10 -10.41
CA SER A 13 -3.92 -3.49 -10.85
C SER A 13 -2.86 -4.06 -11.80
N ASP A 14 -2.06 -3.21 -12.45
CA ASP A 14 -1.06 -3.65 -13.43
C ASP A 14 0.15 -4.33 -12.75
N TYR A 15 0.43 -4.01 -11.49
CA TYR A 15 1.53 -4.60 -10.72
C TYR A 15 1.08 -5.24 -9.41
N GLN A 16 -0.02 -4.79 -8.80
CA GLN A 16 -0.46 -5.27 -7.49
C GLN A 16 -0.92 -6.74 -7.48
N LEU A 17 -1.17 -7.33 -8.65
CA LEU A 17 -1.59 -8.73 -8.80
C LEU A 17 -0.42 -9.67 -9.11
N SER A 18 0.80 -9.16 -9.30
CA SER A 18 1.97 -9.99 -9.62
C SER A 18 2.39 -10.87 -8.43
N ARG A 19 3.04 -11.99 -8.72
CA ARG A 19 3.48 -12.93 -7.68
C ARG A 19 4.54 -12.31 -6.77
N GLU A 20 5.43 -11.52 -7.37
CA GLU A 20 6.53 -10.83 -6.71
C GLU A 20 5.98 -9.83 -5.69
N TYR A 21 5.01 -9.01 -6.11
CA TYR A 21 4.34 -8.06 -5.25
C TYR A 21 3.59 -8.74 -4.09
N ASN A 22 2.91 -9.85 -4.37
CA ASN A 22 2.21 -10.61 -3.34
C ASN A 22 3.17 -11.21 -2.30
N LEU A 23 4.30 -11.77 -2.73
CA LEU A 23 5.30 -12.34 -1.82
C LEU A 23 5.95 -11.28 -0.93
N ASP A 24 6.24 -10.10 -1.48
CA ASP A 24 6.81 -9.01 -0.69
C ASP A 24 5.80 -8.42 0.30
N ASN A 25 4.52 -8.33 -0.09
CA ASN A 25 3.45 -7.98 0.85
C ASN A 25 3.35 -8.97 2.01
N TYR A 26 3.44 -10.28 1.74
CA TYR A 26 3.43 -11.26 2.83
C TYR A 26 4.61 -11.10 3.79
N LYS A 27 5.81 -10.79 3.28
CA LYS A 27 6.98 -10.50 4.14
C LYS A 27 6.75 -9.25 4.99
N LEU A 28 6.24 -8.17 4.40
CA LEU A 28 5.94 -6.94 5.14
C LEU A 28 4.90 -7.16 6.24
N CYS A 29 3.88 -7.99 5.98
CA CYS A 29 2.89 -8.37 7.00
C CYS A 29 3.50 -9.14 8.19
N THR A 30 4.64 -9.82 8.02
CA THR A 30 5.32 -10.47 9.16
C THR A 30 6.09 -9.50 10.05
N LEU A 31 6.40 -8.31 9.54
CA LEU A 31 7.17 -7.28 10.27
C LEU A 31 6.27 -6.24 10.94
N ALA A 32 5.07 -6.02 10.40
CA ALA A 32 4.12 -5.05 10.93
C ALA A 32 3.23 -5.67 12.02
N THR A 33 3.04 -4.93 13.12
CA THR A 33 2.13 -5.34 14.19
C THR A 33 0.71 -4.81 13.92
N GLU A 34 -0.30 -5.54 14.40
CA GLU A 34 -1.71 -5.10 14.30
C GLU A 34 -1.93 -3.72 14.95
N HIS A 35 -1.26 -3.48 16.08
CA HIS A 35 -1.35 -2.24 16.82
C HIS A 35 -0.89 -1.04 15.97
N ASP A 36 0.26 -1.17 15.31
CA ASP A 36 0.84 -0.07 14.52
C ASP A 36 0.07 0.13 13.21
N ALA A 37 -0.42 -0.95 12.60
CA ALA A 37 -1.28 -0.89 11.42
C ALA A 37 -2.58 -0.12 11.70
N LYS A 38 -3.17 -0.33 12.87
CA LYS A 38 -4.40 0.37 13.29
C LYS A 38 -4.18 1.86 13.51
N MET A 39 -3.03 2.25 14.06
CA MET A 39 -2.68 3.66 14.20
C MET A 39 -2.44 4.32 12.84
N ALA A 40 -1.74 3.64 11.92
CA ALA A 40 -1.43 4.16 10.59
C ALA A 40 -2.68 4.29 9.69
N GLY A 41 -3.65 3.39 9.82
CA GLY A 41 -4.86 3.36 8.99
C GLY A 41 -6.03 4.22 9.50
N SER A 42 -5.97 4.69 10.76
CA SER A 42 -7.12 5.28 11.45
C SER A 42 -7.74 6.50 10.74
N GLU A 43 -6.93 7.32 10.07
CA GLU A 43 -7.40 8.53 9.38
C GLU A 43 -7.69 8.32 7.89
N VAL A 44 -7.10 7.30 7.28
CA VAL A 44 -7.11 7.08 5.82
C VAL A 44 -8.08 5.98 5.38
N VAL A 45 -8.46 5.08 6.29
CA VAL A 45 -9.39 3.96 6.01
C VAL A 45 -10.71 4.15 6.76
N LYS A 46 -11.83 3.86 6.07
CA LYS A 46 -13.19 4.01 6.61
C LYS A 46 -13.52 2.98 7.70
N GLN A 47 -13.42 3.35 8.96
CA GLN A 47 -13.54 2.42 10.10
C GLN A 47 -14.84 1.58 10.17
N ARG A 48 -14.71 0.25 10.33
CA ARG A 48 -15.78 -0.75 10.65
C ARG A 48 -15.25 -1.76 11.69
N LYS A 49 -16.11 -2.64 12.22
CA LYS A 49 -15.75 -3.56 13.34
C LYS A 49 -14.74 -4.68 13.03
N ILE A 50 -14.52 -5.04 11.76
CA ILE A 50 -13.53 -6.04 11.31
C ILE A 50 -12.50 -5.29 10.47
N PHE A 51 -11.40 -4.83 11.09
CA PHE A 51 -10.55 -3.79 10.48
C PHE A 51 -9.05 -4.05 10.48
N ALA A 52 -8.54 -4.93 11.36
CA ALA A 52 -7.11 -5.19 11.49
C ALA A 52 -6.42 -5.67 10.19
N TYR A 53 -7.02 -6.64 9.49
CA TYR A 53 -6.42 -7.22 8.29
C TYR A 53 -6.43 -6.28 7.08
N ALA A 54 -7.45 -5.42 6.96
CA ALA A 54 -7.57 -4.50 5.84
C ALA A 54 -6.59 -3.32 5.96
N GLU A 55 -6.37 -2.79 7.18
CA GLU A 55 -5.37 -1.75 7.43
C GLU A 55 -3.95 -2.26 7.25
N LEU A 56 -3.66 -3.50 7.68
CA LEU A 56 -2.36 -4.12 7.48
C LEU A 56 -2.02 -4.22 5.98
N CYS A 57 -2.94 -4.75 5.18
CA CYS A 57 -2.76 -4.86 3.72
C CYS A 57 -2.66 -3.49 3.03
N PHE A 58 -3.42 -2.49 3.51
CA PHE A 58 -3.34 -1.13 2.99
C PHE A 58 -1.96 -0.55 3.31
N GLN A 59 -1.49 -0.62 4.54
CA GLN A 59 -0.20 -0.08 4.95
C GLN A 59 0.97 -0.70 4.16
N THR A 60 1.00 -2.02 3.99
CA THR A 60 2.05 -2.69 3.20
C THR A 60 1.99 -2.31 1.72
N MET A 61 0.79 -2.07 1.20
CA MET A 61 0.59 -1.61 -0.17
C MET A 61 1.09 -0.18 -0.37
N PHE A 62 0.95 0.73 0.59
CA PHE A 62 1.55 2.07 0.50
C PHE A 62 3.07 2.04 0.62
N SER A 63 3.63 1.26 1.55
CA SER A 63 5.08 1.16 1.74
C SER A 63 5.82 0.51 0.57
N SER A 64 5.15 -0.29 -0.27
CA SER A 64 5.72 -0.85 -1.51
C SER A 64 5.59 0.09 -2.71
N VAL A 65 4.69 1.07 -2.65
CA VAL A 65 4.51 2.10 -3.71
C VAL A 65 5.43 3.30 -3.50
N THR A 66 5.73 3.67 -2.24
CA THR A 66 6.67 4.76 -1.94
C THR A 66 8.09 4.59 -2.50
N PRO A 67 8.74 3.40 -2.54
CA PRO A 67 10.06 3.28 -3.16
C PRO A 67 10.04 3.50 -4.68
N ALA A 68 8.90 3.33 -5.34
CA ALA A 68 8.77 3.56 -6.78
C ALA A 68 8.59 5.06 -7.15
N VAL A 69 8.30 5.93 -6.18
CA VAL A 69 8.09 7.38 -6.39
C VAL A 69 9.24 8.22 -5.82
N LEU A 70 10.20 7.59 -5.12
CA LEU A 70 11.35 8.25 -4.49
C LEU A 70 12.70 8.02 -5.21
N VAL A 71 12.65 7.64 -6.50
CA VAL A 71 13.80 7.63 -7.43
C VAL A 71 13.50 8.54 -8.62
#